data_AF-D4JGB3-F1
#
_entry.id   AF-D4JGB3-F1
#
_cell.length_a   1.000
_cell.length_b   1.000
_cell.length_c   1.000
_cell.angle_alpha   90.00
_cell.angle_beta   90.00
_cell.angle_gamma   90.00
#
_symmetry.space_group_name_H-M   'P 1'
#
loop_
_entity.id
_entity.type
_entity.pdbx_description
1 polymer ?
#
loop_
_entity_poly.entity_id
_entity_poly.type
_entity_poly.pdbx_seq_one_letter_code
_entity_poly.pdbx_strand_id
1 'polypeptide(L)'
;MARKYELITDLYYQTINEVSENADSWKSFLKTAGRNFRLRFDEQILIYAQRPDAIAVLEIEKWNNRFGRWVNKGAKGIGNKSF
;
A
#
# COMPACT_ATOMS: atom_id res chain seq x y z
N MET A 1 -8.04 -10.78 -17.79
CA MET A 1 -7.60 -9.42 -17.35
C MET A 1 -8.66 -8.70 -16.53
N ALA A 2 -9.94 -8.67 -16.91
CA ALA A 2 -11.03 -8.05 -16.15
C ALA A 2 -11.06 -8.45 -14.65
N ARG A 3 -11.02 -9.76 -14.35
CA ARG A 3 -11.12 -10.28 -12.98
C ARG A 3 -10.08 -9.74 -11.99
N LYS A 4 -8.85 -9.46 -12.44
CA LYS A 4 -7.81 -8.92 -11.54
C LYS A 4 -8.11 -7.46 -11.15
N TYR A 5 -8.59 -6.67 -12.10
CA TYR A 5 -8.95 -5.27 -11.87
C TYR A 5 -10.16 -5.16 -10.95
N GLU A 6 -11.17 -5.99 -11.16
CA GLU A 6 -12.33 -6.11 -10.28
C GLU A 6 -11.91 -6.41 -8.85
N LEU A 7 -11.06 -7.44 -8.64
CA LEU A 7 -10.59 -7.79 -7.29
C LEU A 7 -9.83 -6.66 -6.58
N ILE A 8 -9.01 -5.89 -7.31
CA ILE A 8 -8.28 -4.75 -6.71
C ILE A 8 -9.26 -3.61 -6.38
N THR A 9 -10.23 -3.38 -7.27
CA THR A 9 -11.26 -2.35 -7.09
C THR A 9 -12.16 -2.68 -5.90
N ASP A 10 -12.58 -3.93 -5.76
CA ASP A 10 -13.37 -4.42 -4.64
C ASP A 10 -12.60 -4.28 -3.33
N LEU A 11 -11.33 -4.70 -3.31
CA LEU A 11 -10.46 -4.54 -2.14
C LEU A 11 -10.35 -3.06 -1.73
N TYR A 12 -10.14 -2.17 -2.70
CA TYR A 12 -10.05 -0.73 -2.46
C TYR A 12 -11.33 -0.19 -1.80
N TYR A 13 -12.50 -0.47 -2.37
CA TYR A 13 -13.77 0.03 -1.81
C TYR A 13 -14.11 -0.57 -0.46
N GLN A 14 -13.84 -1.87 -0.25
CA GLN A 14 -14.02 -2.52 1.05
C GLN A 14 -13.14 -1.85 2.13
N THR A 15 -11.86 -1.62 1.82
CA THR A 15 -10.94 -0.97 2.75
C THR A 15 -11.34 0.47 3.04
N ILE A 16 -11.82 1.24 2.05
CA ILE A 16 -12.32 2.59 2.29
C ILE A 16 -13.48 2.60 3.28
N ASN A 17 -14.44 1.70 3.10
CA ASN A 17 -15.57 1.59 4.01
C ASN A 17 -15.09 1.27 5.43
N GLU A 18 -14.18 0.31 5.58
CA GLU A 18 -13.59 -0.07 6.87
C GLU A 18 -12.86 1.08 7.56
N VAL A 19 -11.97 1.80 6.85
CA VAL A 19 -11.18 2.88 7.47
C VAL A 19 -12.03 4.10 7.80
N SER A 20 -13.17 4.28 7.12
CA SER A 20 -14.11 5.37 7.38
C SER A 20 -15.17 5.06 8.42
N GLU A 21 -15.30 3.81 8.86
CA GLU A 21 -16.36 3.35 9.76
C GLU A 21 -16.31 4.03 11.14
N ASN A 22 -15.11 4.21 11.69
CA ASN A 22 -14.93 4.83 13.00
C ASN A 22 -13.54 5.46 13.16
N ALA A 23 -13.38 6.26 14.20
CA ALA A 23 -12.15 7.00 14.46
C ALA A 23 -10.93 6.10 14.71
N ASP A 24 -11.11 4.90 15.25
CA ASP A 24 -9.99 4.00 15.57
C ASP A 24 -9.51 3.24 14.34
N SER A 25 -10.42 2.84 13.44
CA SER A 25 -10.09 2.36 12.10
C SER A 25 -9.32 3.43 11.32
N TRP A 26 -9.80 4.69 11.35
CA TRP A 26 -9.12 5.80 10.69
C TRP A 26 -7.71 6.04 11.24
N LYS A 27 -7.55 6.08 12.58
CA LYS A 27 -6.23 6.20 13.22
C LYS A 27 -5.29 5.06 12.83
N SER A 28 -5.81 3.84 12.71
CA SER A 28 -5.03 2.67 12.32
C SER A 28 -4.51 2.81 10.89
N PHE A 29 -5.36 3.25 9.97
CA PHE A 29 -4.94 3.63 8.62
C PHE A 29 -3.88 4.74 8.62
N LEU A 30 -4.06 5.80 9.41
CA LEU A 30 -3.11 6.91 9.49
C LEU A 30 -1.71 6.47 9.94
N LYS A 31 -1.56 5.41 10.74
CA LYS A 31 -0.24 4.86 11.11
C LYS A 31 0.50 4.32 9.87
N THR A 32 -0.21 3.67 8.96
CA THR A 32 0.36 3.13 7.71
C THR A 32 0.56 4.24 6.68
N ALA A 33 -0.41 5.14 6.54
CA ALA A 33 -0.35 6.29 5.65
C ALA A 33 0.84 7.21 6.00
N GLY A 34 1.04 7.51 7.29
CA GLY A 34 2.12 8.37 7.77
C GLY A 34 3.51 7.83 7.43
N ARG A 35 3.70 6.50 7.41
CA ARG A 35 4.96 5.85 6.99
C ARG A 35 5.21 6.00 5.48
N ASN A 36 4.14 6.04 4.69
CA ASN A 36 4.19 6.04 3.23
C ASN A 36 3.59 7.33 2.62
N PHE A 37 3.73 8.45 3.33
CA PHE A 37 3.05 9.73 3.05
C PHE A 37 3.33 10.33 1.66
N ARG A 38 4.38 9.87 0.97
CA ARG A 38 4.75 10.33 -0.37
C ARG A 38 4.02 9.60 -1.50
N LEU A 39 3.30 8.52 -1.19
CA LEU A 39 2.47 7.79 -2.14
C LEU A 39 1.09 8.44 -2.26
N ARG A 40 0.37 8.15 -3.35
CA ARG A 40 -1.01 8.63 -3.49
C ARG A 40 -1.93 7.96 -2.46
N PHE A 41 -3.05 8.60 -2.15
CA PHE A 41 -4.03 8.07 -1.20
C PHE A 41 -4.47 6.65 -1.56
N ASP A 42 -4.76 6.38 -2.83
CA ASP A 42 -5.21 5.05 -3.27
C ASP A 42 -4.16 3.96 -3.03
N GLU A 43 -2.88 4.31 -3.24
CA GLU A 43 -1.77 3.42 -2.96
C GLU A 43 -1.60 3.17 -1.47
N GLN A 44 -1.82 4.19 -0.63
CA GLN A 44 -1.79 4.07 0.82
C GLN A 44 -2.92 3.16 1.33
N ILE A 45 -4.13 3.28 0.78
CA ILE A 45 -5.26 2.38 1.08
C ILE A 45 -4.90 0.94 0.73
N LEU A 46 -4.39 0.70 -0.48
CA LEU A 46 -4.02 -0.65 -0.91
C LEU A 46 -2.83 -1.23 -0.12
N ILE A 47 -1.90 -0.39 0.35
CA ILE A 47 -0.83 -0.83 1.26
C ILE A 47 -1.40 -1.19 2.62
N TYR A 48 -2.31 -0.37 3.17
CA TYR A 48 -2.98 -0.68 4.43
C TYR A 48 -3.73 -2.02 4.35
N ALA A 49 -4.48 -2.26 3.26
CA ALA A 49 -5.21 -3.49 3.03
C ALA A 49 -4.31 -4.73 2.94
N GLN A 50 -3.16 -4.62 2.28
CA GLN A 50 -2.28 -5.77 2.00
C GLN A 50 -1.22 -6.00 3.09
N ARG A 51 -0.70 -4.92 3.69
CA ARG A 51 0.46 -4.95 4.59
C ARG A 51 0.54 -3.70 5.48
N PRO A 52 -0.35 -3.57 6.48
CA PRO A 52 -0.45 -2.37 7.31
C PRO A 52 0.81 -2.09 8.16
N ASP A 53 1.62 -3.12 8.40
CA ASP A 53 2.91 -3.06 9.08
C ASP A 53 4.07 -2.55 8.20
N ALA A 54 3.85 -2.33 6.90
CA ALA A 54 4.88 -1.83 5.99
C ALA A 54 5.45 -0.47 6.43
N ILE A 55 6.76 -0.41 6.64
CA ILE A 55 7.47 0.79 7.12
C ILE A 55 7.88 1.71 5.97
N ALA A 56 8.22 1.15 4.81
CA ALA A 56 8.57 1.92 3.62
C ALA A 56 8.27 1.12 2.35
N VAL A 57 7.42 1.68 1.49
CA VAL A 57 7.07 1.12 0.19
C VAL A 57 7.55 2.08 -0.90
N LEU A 58 8.37 1.56 -1.81
CA LEU A 58 8.92 2.31 -2.94
C LEU A 58 9.09 1.34 -4.12
N GLU A 59 9.11 1.90 -5.32
CA GLU A 59 9.53 1.20 -6.53
C GLU A 59 10.97 0.70 -6.39
N ILE A 60 11.23 -0.47 -6.97
CA ILE A 60 12.55 -1.11 -6.90
C ILE A 60 13.67 -0.24 -7.46
N GLU A 61 13.39 0.54 -8.52
CA GLU A 61 14.36 1.45 -9.11
C GLU A 61 14.76 2.57 -8.14
N LYS A 62 13.82 3.07 -7.33
CA LYS A 62 14.12 4.08 -6.30
C LYS A 62 14.97 3.48 -5.18
N TRP A 63 14.70 2.25 -4.76
CA TRP A 63 15.56 1.55 -3.80
C TRP A 63 16.99 1.39 -4.31
N ASN A 64 17.15 0.94 -5.56
CA ASN A 64 18.45 0.71 -6.17
C ASN A 64 19.22 2.02 -6.40
N ASN A 65 18.58 3.01 -7.02
CA ASN A 65 19.27 4.19 -7.55
C ASN A 65 19.40 5.32 -6.52
N ARG A 66 18.41 5.51 -5.64
CA ARG A 66 18.44 6.60 -4.65
C ARG A 66 19.03 6.17 -3.31
N PHE A 67 18.84 4.92 -2.92
CA PHE A 67 19.26 4.44 -1.60
C PHE A 67 20.39 3.41 -1.66
N GLY A 68 20.78 2.94 -2.85
CA GLY A 68 21.81 1.90 -2.99
C GLY A 68 21.43 0.62 -2.25
N ARG A 69 20.14 0.30 -2.18
CA ARG A 69 19.63 -0.89 -1.47
C ARG A 69 19.03 -1.86 -2.48
N TRP A 70 19.48 -3.10 -2.45
CA TRP A 70 18.97 -4.17 -3.29
C TRP A 70 17.90 -4.99 -2.57
N VAL A 71 16.99 -5.55 -3.35
CA VAL A 71 15.96 -6.47 -2.84
C VAL A 71 16.61 -7.81 -2.50
N ASN A 72 16.56 -8.19 -1.23
CA ASN A 72 17.11 -9.47 -0.76
C ASN A 72 16.30 -10.67 -1.25
N LYS A 73 16.97 -11.82 -1.41
CA LYS A 73 16.32 -13.09 -1.73
C LYS A 73 15.25 -13.41 -0.67
N GLY A 74 14.02 -13.66 -1.11
CA GLY A 74 12.87 -13.92 -0.23
C GLY A 74 12.03 -12.69 0.14
N ALA A 75 12.42 -11.49 -0.29
CA ALA A 75 11.57 -10.31 -0.14
C ALA A 75 10.27 -10.45 -0.94
N LYS A 76 9.13 -10.21 -0.28
CA LYS A 76 7.81 -10.15 -0.92
C LYS A 76 7.49 -8.72 -1.30
N GLY A 77 7.40 -8.44 -2.60
CA GLY A 77 6.90 -7.17 -3.11
C GLY A 77 5.43 -6.95 -2.75
N ILE A 78 5.02 -5.70 -2.62
CA ILE A 78 3.61 -5.31 -2.57
C ILE A 78 3.22 -4.94 -4.00
N GLY A 79 2.23 -5.63 -4.55
CA GLY A 79 1.82 -5.48 -5.93
C GLY A 79 0.97 -4.24 -6.16
N ASN A 80 1.53 -3.05 -6.00
CA ASN A 80 0.87 -1.81 -6.40
C ASN A 80 1.21 -1.51 -7.87
N LYS A 81 0.41 -2.02 -8.80
CA LYS A 81 0.35 -1.36 -10.11
C LYS A 81 -0.46 -0.10 -9.88
N SER A 82 0.23 1.03 -9.73
CA SER A 82 -0.37 2.34 -9.95
C SER A 82 -1.10 2.30 -11.30
N PHE A 83 -2.42 2.52 -11.26
CA PHE A 83 -3.24 2.70 -12.45
C PHE A 83 -2.87 3.98 -13.19
#